data_AF-A0A955KTL6-F1
#
_entry.id   AF-A0A955KTL6-F1
#
_cell.length_a   1.000
_cell.length_b   1.000
_cell.length_c   1.000
_cell.angle_alpha   90.00
_cell.angle_beta   90.00
_cell.angle_gamma   90.00
#
_symmetry.space_group_name_H-M   'P 1'
#
loop_
_entity.id
_entity.type
_entity.pdbx_description
1 polymer ?
#
loop_
_entity_poly.entity_id
_entity_poly.type
_entity_poly.pdbx_seq_one_letter_code
_entity_poly.pdbx_strand_id
1 'polypeptide(L)'
;MRKIVVFFLTFFLLLISVPSTYMISQSQNIQIEPKTVVYNLPYPGILPDHPLYFLKSIRDDLLLVTTRDPNKKAQLLLHLSDKQIATSKALLEKGKEEKALGSLDKSQDLFKDIFSIIKTAKAQGQDVPSEFKETLLQSNTKHKEVVSEILEEVSEANIPTIQRILETNQTILNEIEKT
;
A
#
# COMPACT_ATOMS: atom_id res chain seq x y z
N MET A 1 -65.46 32.73 -7.23
CA MET A 1 -63.98 32.70 -7.27
C MET A 1 -63.32 32.83 -5.88
N ARG A 2 -63.83 33.68 -4.97
CA ARG A 2 -63.27 33.86 -3.60
C ARG A 2 -63.13 32.56 -2.78
N LYS A 3 -64.08 31.62 -2.89
CA LYS A 3 -64.06 30.33 -2.16
C LYS A 3 -63.01 29.34 -2.67
N ILE A 4 -62.67 29.40 -3.96
CA ILE A 4 -61.65 28.55 -4.60
C ILE A 4 -60.25 29.03 -4.23
N VAL A 5 -60.04 30.35 -4.18
CA VAL A 5 -58.77 30.94 -3.72
C VAL A 5 -58.53 30.63 -2.24
N VAL A 6 -59.57 30.70 -1.40
CA VAL A 6 -59.46 30.31 0.02
C VAL A 6 -59.13 28.82 0.17
N PHE A 7 -59.73 27.95 -0.64
CA PHE A 7 -59.44 26.51 -0.60
C PHE A 7 -57.99 26.18 -0.99
N PHE A 8 -57.46 26.84 -2.03
CA PHE A 8 -56.05 26.68 -2.42
C PHE A 8 -55.09 27.28 -1.39
N LEU A 9 -55.44 28.41 -0.77
CA LEU A 9 -54.62 29.04 0.27
C LEU A 9 -54.56 28.17 1.54
N THR A 10 -55.67 27.52 1.92
CA THR A 10 -55.70 26.58 3.06
C THR A 10 -54.96 25.28 2.76
N PHE A 11 -54.97 24.80 1.51
CA PHE A 11 -54.22 23.62 1.11
C PHE A 11 -52.71 23.87 1.11
N PHE A 12 -52.28 25.07 0.68
CA PHE A 12 -50.88 25.46 0.68
C PHE A 12 -50.33 25.66 2.11
N LEU A 13 -51.15 26.12 3.05
CA LEU A 13 -50.75 26.30 4.46
C LEU A 13 -50.57 24.97 5.22
N LEU A 14 -51.25 23.90 4.78
CA LEU A 14 -51.21 22.57 5.41
C LEU A 14 -49.99 21.72 4.98
N LEU A 15 -49.34 22.08 3.87
CA LEU A 15 -48.12 21.42 3.39
C LEU A 15 -46.84 21.85 4.14
N ILE A 16 -46.89 22.95 4.89
CA ILE A 16 -45.72 23.56 5.54
C ILE A 16 -45.55 23.08 7.00
N SER A 17 -46.52 22.35 7.57
CA SER A 17 -46.52 21.96 8.99
C SER A 17 -46.04 20.54 9.29
N VAL A 18 -45.19 19.92 8.46
CA VAL A 18 -44.53 18.66 8.85
C VAL A 18 -43.31 19.02 9.70
N PRO A 19 -43.29 18.71 11.01
CA PRO A 19 -42.16 19.04 11.87
C PRO A 19 -40.94 18.23 11.44
N SER A 20 -39.84 18.94 11.22
CA SER A 20 -38.51 18.42 10.93
C SER A 20 -37.94 17.69 12.14
N THR A 21 -38.35 16.44 12.34
CA THR A 21 -37.71 15.49 13.25
C THR A 21 -37.32 14.25 12.47
N TYR A 22 -36.33 14.39 11.61
CA TYR A 22 -35.47 13.28 11.22
C TYR A 22 -34.10 13.54 11.85
N MET A 23 -34.03 13.22 13.15
CA MET A 23 -32.77 13.03 13.84
C MET A 23 -32.05 11.84 13.20
N ILE A 24 -30.88 12.15 12.66
CA ILE A 24 -29.66 11.35 12.62
C ILE A 24 -29.89 9.86 12.91
N SER A 25 -29.93 9.07 11.84
CA SER A 25 -29.20 7.82 11.80
C SER A 25 -28.65 7.66 10.40
N GLN A 26 -27.70 8.53 10.05
CA GLN A 26 -26.67 8.10 9.10
C GLN A 26 -25.86 7.06 9.85
N SER A 27 -26.30 5.80 9.77
CA SER A 27 -25.32 4.73 9.71
C SER A 27 -24.47 5.08 8.49
N GLN A 28 -23.31 5.68 8.73
CA GLN A 28 -22.24 5.65 7.76
C GLN A 28 -21.94 4.16 7.60
N ASN A 29 -22.64 3.50 6.68
CA ASN A 29 -22.00 2.49 5.87
C ASN A 29 -20.88 3.26 5.19
N ILE A 30 -19.73 3.28 5.84
CA ILE A 30 -18.47 3.48 5.16
C ILE A 30 -18.42 2.27 4.23
N GLN A 31 -18.97 2.43 3.01
CA GLN A 31 -18.44 1.71 1.88
C GLN A 31 -16.98 2.14 1.84
N ILE A 32 -16.15 1.35 2.51
CA ILE A 32 -14.75 1.22 2.12
C ILE A 32 -14.89 0.58 0.74
N GLU A 33 -15.13 1.38 -0.30
CA GLU A 33 -14.60 0.99 -1.58
C GLU A 33 -13.12 0.76 -1.29
N PRO A 34 -12.59 -0.46 -1.51
CA PRO A 34 -11.17 -0.64 -1.43
C PRO A 34 -10.60 0.38 -2.39
N LYS A 35 -10.00 1.44 -1.86
CA LYS A 35 -9.29 2.43 -2.66
C LYS A 35 -8.09 1.67 -3.21
N THR A 36 -8.32 0.94 -4.29
CA THR A 36 -7.30 0.21 -5.03
C THR A 36 -6.26 1.26 -5.38
N VAL A 37 -5.10 1.17 -4.74
CA VAL A 37 -4.06 2.15 -5.00
C VAL A 37 -3.58 1.88 -6.42
N VAL A 38 -3.71 2.87 -7.30
CA VAL A 38 -3.21 2.78 -8.67
C VAL A 38 -1.69 2.95 -8.62
N TYR A 39 -1.00 1.90 -8.19
CA TYR A 39 0.46 1.80 -8.14
C TYR A 39 0.89 0.52 -8.85
N ASN A 40 1.62 0.66 -9.94
CA ASN A 40 2.04 -0.47 -10.76
C ASN A 40 3.35 -1.05 -10.22
N LEU A 41 3.29 -2.28 -9.75
CA LEU A 41 4.49 -3.02 -9.34
C LEU A 41 5.34 -3.38 -10.56
N PRO A 42 6.68 -3.36 -10.43
CA PRO A 42 7.57 -3.77 -11.50
C PRO A 42 7.49 -5.29 -11.71
N TYR A 43 7.74 -5.72 -12.95
CA TYR A 43 7.71 -7.13 -13.31
C TYR A 43 8.81 -7.93 -12.55
N PRO A 44 8.49 -9.10 -11.95
CA PRO A 44 9.41 -9.84 -11.10
C PRO A 44 10.59 -10.46 -11.86
N GLY A 45 10.41 -10.79 -13.14
CA GLY A 45 11.45 -11.40 -13.97
C GLY A 45 11.81 -12.82 -13.50
N ILE A 46 13.11 -13.10 -13.33
CA ILE A 46 13.60 -14.42 -12.89
C ILE A 46 13.25 -14.61 -11.42
N LEU A 47 12.49 -15.66 -11.12
CA LEU A 47 12.06 -16.01 -9.77
C LEU A 47 13.13 -16.84 -9.02
N PRO A 48 13.09 -16.88 -7.67
CA PRO A 48 13.98 -17.66 -6.80
C PRO A 48 13.97 -19.19 -6.99
N ASP A 49 13.12 -19.72 -7.86
CA ASP A 49 13.07 -21.13 -8.21
C ASP A 49 13.95 -21.52 -9.40
N HIS A 50 14.48 -20.55 -10.13
CA HIS A 50 15.30 -20.79 -11.32
C HIS A 50 16.81 -20.71 -11.00
N PRO A 51 17.68 -21.57 -11.58
CA PRO A 51 19.12 -21.57 -11.30
C PRO A 51 19.82 -20.23 -11.62
N LEU A 52 19.36 -19.52 -12.65
CA LEU A 52 19.89 -18.20 -13.01
C LEU A 52 19.52 -17.08 -12.03
N TYR A 53 18.70 -17.34 -11.01
CA TYR A 53 18.35 -16.35 -9.99
C TYR A 53 19.58 -15.87 -9.19
N PHE A 54 20.58 -16.73 -9.04
CA PHE A 54 21.84 -16.37 -8.40
C PHE A 54 22.52 -15.18 -9.12
N LEU A 55 22.58 -15.22 -10.46
CA LEU A 55 23.17 -14.14 -11.25
C LEU A 55 22.39 -12.83 -11.11
N LYS A 56 21.05 -12.91 -11.08
CA LYS A 56 20.19 -11.74 -10.79
C LYS A 56 20.52 -11.15 -9.42
N SER A 57 20.69 -12.00 -8.41
CA SER A 57 20.94 -11.57 -7.03
C SER A 57 22.29 -10.83 -6.93
N ILE A 58 23.35 -11.38 -7.53
CA ILE A 58 24.66 -10.71 -7.62
C ILE A 58 24.55 -9.34 -8.29
N ARG A 59 23.80 -9.25 -9.40
CA ARG A 59 23.59 -7.98 -10.09
C ARG A 59 22.90 -6.96 -9.19
N ASP A 60 21.84 -7.36 -8.49
CA ASP A 60 21.08 -6.47 -7.61
C ASP A 60 21.98 -5.96 -6.46
N ASP A 61 22.80 -6.83 -5.87
CA ASP A 61 23.77 -6.47 -4.82
C ASP A 61 24.85 -5.52 -5.35
N LEU A 62 25.39 -5.80 -6.56
CA LEU A 62 26.37 -4.94 -7.20
C LEU A 62 25.80 -3.54 -7.47
N LEU A 63 24.55 -3.43 -7.91
CA LEU A 63 23.88 -2.14 -8.09
C LEU A 63 23.77 -1.38 -6.77
N LEU A 64 23.39 -2.03 -5.67
CA LEU A 64 23.30 -1.41 -4.34
C LEU A 64 24.65 -0.94 -3.80
N VAL A 65 25.72 -1.69 -4.07
CA VAL A 65 27.09 -1.34 -3.65
C VAL A 65 27.66 -0.20 -4.50
N THR A 66 27.41 -0.22 -5.81
CA THR A 66 27.96 0.78 -6.75
C THR A 66 27.19 2.09 -6.77
N THR A 67 25.91 2.11 -6.37
CA THR A 67 25.11 3.33 -6.26
C THR A 67 25.53 4.16 -5.05
N ARG A 68 26.30 5.23 -5.29
CA ARG A 68 26.86 6.10 -4.24
C ARG A 68 25.93 7.23 -3.80
N ASP A 69 25.10 7.72 -4.72
CA ASP A 69 24.13 8.78 -4.44
C ASP A 69 23.01 8.23 -3.54
N PRO A 70 22.75 8.82 -2.36
CA PRO A 70 21.82 8.25 -1.41
C PRO A 70 20.36 8.34 -1.91
N ASN A 71 19.98 9.40 -2.62
CA ASN A 71 18.65 9.52 -3.20
C ASN A 71 18.39 8.44 -4.25
N LYS A 72 19.36 8.20 -5.15
CA LYS A 72 19.28 7.10 -6.14
C LYS A 72 19.30 5.73 -5.47
N LYS A 73 20.07 5.57 -4.39
CA LYS A 73 20.13 4.30 -3.66
C LYS A 73 18.81 3.98 -2.95
N ALA A 74 18.15 4.98 -2.37
CA ALA A 74 16.81 4.83 -1.79
C ALA A 74 15.77 4.42 -2.85
N GLN A 75 15.80 5.05 -4.03
CA GLN A 75 14.93 4.66 -5.16
C GLN A 75 15.20 3.24 -5.65
N LEU A 76 16.48 2.84 -5.72
CA LEU A 76 16.86 1.48 -6.09
C LEU A 76 16.36 0.45 -5.07
N LEU A 77 16.51 0.73 -3.77
CA LEU A 77 15.97 -0.12 -2.70
C LEU A 77 14.45 -0.28 -2.82
N LEU A 78 13.72 0.82 -3.07
CA LEU A 78 12.27 0.78 -3.30
C LEU A 78 11.93 -0.09 -4.50
N HIS A 79 12.61 0.11 -5.63
CA HIS A 79 12.39 -0.68 -6.85
C HIS A 79 12.62 -2.19 -6.62
N LEU A 80 13.67 -2.55 -5.89
CA LEU A 80 13.96 -3.94 -5.54
C LEU A 80 12.92 -4.51 -4.57
N SER A 81 12.45 -3.71 -3.62
CA SER A 81 11.39 -4.05 -2.68
C SER A 81 10.08 -4.34 -3.43
N ASP A 82 9.60 -3.41 -4.28
CA ASP A 82 8.39 -3.59 -5.09
C ASP A 82 8.45 -4.83 -5.99
N LYS A 83 9.64 -5.10 -6.55
CA LYS A 83 9.88 -6.29 -7.36
C LYS A 83 9.75 -7.57 -6.54
N GLN A 84 10.15 -7.56 -5.27
CA GLN A 84 10.02 -8.70 -4.38
C GLN A 84 8.55 -8.96 -3.98
N ILE A 85 7.71 -7.93 -3.84
CA ILE A 85 6.25 -8.12 -3.72
C ILE A 85 5.68 -8.81 -4.95
N ALA A 86 5.99 -8.32 -6.15
CA ALA A 86 5.53 -8.96 -7.39
C ALA A 86 6.05 -10.39 -7.54
N THR A 87 7.27 -10.65 -7.07
CA THR A 87 7.89 -11.99 -7.05
C THR A 87 7.13 -12.93 -6.11
N SER A 88 6.71 -12.43 -4.95
CA SER A 88 5.91 -13.21 -4.01
C SER A 88 4.60 -13.66 -4.63
N LYS A 89 3.83 -12.73 -5.23
CA LYS A 89 2.57 -13.05 -5.91
C LYS A 89 2.76 -14.13 -6.99
N ALA A 90 3.77 -13.96 -7.85
CA ALA A 90 4.09 -14.92 -8.90
C ALA A 90 4.58 -16.30 -8.40
N LEU A 91 5.13 -16.38 -7.18
CA LEU A 91 5.52 -17.65 -6.55
C LEU A 91 4.31 -18.34 -5.91
N LEU A 92 3.41 -17.56 -5.31
CA LEU A 92 2.19 -18.08 -4.70
C LEU A 92 1.26 -18.69 -5.76
N GLU A 93 1.09 -18.00 -6.90
CA GLU A 93 0.37 -18.52 -8.08
C GLU A 93 0.93 -19.87 -8.59
N LYS A 94 2.20 -20.17 -8.27
CA LYS A 94 2.88 -21.43 -8.61
C LYS A 94 2.85 -22.47 -7.48
N GLY A 95 2.10 -22.22 -6.41
CA GLY A 95 2.03 -23.06 -5.22
C GLY A 95 3.32 -23.11 -4.41
N LYS A 96 4.23 -22.14 -4.58
CA LYS A 96 5.53 -22.10 -3.89
C LYS A 96 5.47 -21.17 -2.67
N GLU A 97 4.55 -21.47 -1.76
CA GLU A 97 4.19 -20.64 -0.60
C GLU A 97 5.41 -20.20 0.22
N GLU A 98 6.26 -21.13 0.67
CA GLU A 98 7.49 -20.81 1.43
C GLU A 98 8.40 -19.80 0.72
N LYS A 99 8.57 -19.94 -0.60
CA LYS A 99 9.39 -19.00 -1.38
C LYS A 99 8.70 -17.65 -1.54
N ALA A 100 7.38 -17.64 -1.62
CA ALA A 100 6.58 -16.41 -1.66
C ALA A 100 6.76 -15.62 -0.34
N LEU A 101 6.62 -16.29 0.81
CA LEU A 101 6.85 -15.70 2.13
C LEU A 101 8.26 -15.13 2.27
N GLY A 102 9.30 -15.88 1.86
CA GLY A 102 10.66 -15.37 1.85
C GLY A 102 10.85 -14.15 0.94
N SER A 103 10.08 -14.06 -0.15
CA SER A 103 10.09 -12.88 -1.02
C SER A 103 9.38 -11.67 -0.37
N LEU A 104 8.29 -11.88 0.36
CA LEU A 104 7.64 -10.81 1.13
C LEU A 104 8.54 -10.26 2.21
N ASP A 105 9.22 -11.13 2.96
CA ASP A 105 10.16 -10.69 4.00
C ASP A 105 11.30 -9.87 3.42
N LYS A 106 11.93 -10.37 2.36
CA LYS A 106 12.97 -9.63 1.64
C LYS A 106 12.46 -8.28 1.14
N SER A 107 11.21 -8.19 0.72
CA SER A 107 10.60 -6.91 0.33
C SER A 107 10.57 -5.94 1.51
N GLN A 108 10.05 -6.36 2.67
CA GLN A 108 9.94 -5.48 3.84
C GLN A 108 11.32 -5.05 4.36
N ASP A 109 12.31 -5.94 4.32
CA ASP A 109 13.68 -5.61 4.72
C ASP A 109 14.30 -4.54 3.81
N LEU A 110 14.20 -4.71 2.49
CA LEU A 110 14.66 -3.71 1.53
C LEU A 110 13.95 -2.36 1.71
N PHE A 111 12.66 -2.37 2.04
CA PHE A 111 11.91 -1.14 2.29
C PHE A 111 12.42 -0.44 3.55
N LYS A 112 12.62 -1.16 4.65
CA LYS A 112 13.16 -0.59 5.90
C LYS A 112 14.54 0.05 5.69
N ASP A 113 15.39 -0.56 4.85
CA ASP A 113 16.72 -0.03 4.56
C ASP A 113 16.69 1.38 3.92
N ILE A 114 15.60 1.74 3.24
CA ILE A 114 15.40 3.07 2.65
C ILE A 114 15.54 4.16 3.72
N PHE A 115 15.01 3.96 4.93
CA PHE A 115 15.05 4.98 5.98
C PHE A 115 16.47 5.21 6.53
N SER A 116 17.33 4.17 6.52
CA SER A 116 18.75 4.33 6.83
C SER A 116 19.46 5.22 5.80
N ILE A 117 19.14 5.01 4.51
CA ILE A 117 19.68 5.81 3.41
C ILE A 117 19.15 7.26 3.44
N ILE A 118 17.87 7.46 3.76
CA ILE A 118 17.25 8.79 3.92
C ILE A 118 17.92 9.57 5.06
N LYS A 119 18.16 8.93 6.21
CA LYS A 119 18.91 9.54 7.32
C LYS A 119 20.31 9.95 6.88
N THR A 120 20.98 9.10 6.10
CA THR A 120 22.30 9.40 5.53
C THR A 120 22.26 10.59 4.57
N ALA A 121 21.25 10.66 3.68
CA ALA A 121 21.05 11.78 2.76
C ALA A 121 20.90 13.10 3.52
N LYS A 122 20.03 13.13 4.53
CA LYS A 122 19.81 14.31 5.40
C LYS A 122 21.09 14.74 6.11
N ALA A 123 21.88 13.79 6.63
CA ALA A 123 23.16 14.08 7.27
C ALA A 123 24.22 14.65 6.30
N GLN A 124 24.10 14.35 5.00
CA GLN A 124 24.94 14.90 3.94
C GLN A 124 24.41 16.22 3.37
N GLY A 125 23.36 16.81 3.97
CA GLY A 125 22.73 18.03 3.49
C GLY A 125 21.93 17.85 2.20
N GLN A 126 21.55 16.61 1.86
CA GLN A 126 20.66 16.32 0.75
C GLN A 126 19.23 16.14 1.26
N ASP A 127 18.29 16.82 0.62
CA ASP A 127 16.88 16.62 0.85
C ASP A 127 16.35 15.45 0.03
N VAL A 128 15.32 14.79 0.58
CA VAL A 128 14.55 13.77 -0.12
C VAL A 128 13.45 14.47 -0.92
N PRO A 129 13.32 14.22 -2.23
CA PRO A 129 12.26 14.83 -3.03
C PRO A 129 10.87 14.53 -2.44
N SER A 130 10.00 15.53 -2.35
CA SER A 130 8.65 15.35 -1.79
C SER A 130 7.83 14.31 -2.57
N GLU A 131 8.01 14.25 -3.89
CA GLU A 131 7.41 13.22 -4.76
C GLU A 131 7.83 11.80 -4.38
N PHE A 132 9.05 11.63 -3.87
CA PHE A 132 9.53 10.33 -3.41
C PHE A 132 8.79 9.88 -2.14
N LYS A 133 8.48 10.80 -1.22
CA LYS A 133 7.66 10.47 -0.04
C LYS A 133 6.27 9.97 -0.44
N GLU A 134 5.63 10.62 -1.42
CA GLU A 134 4.35 10.15 -1.96
C GLU A 134 4.49 8.76 -2.60
N THR A 135 5.56 8.54 -3.36
CA THR A 135 5.85 7.22 -3.97
C THR A 135 6.01 6.13 -2.90
N LEU A 136 6.69 6.41 -1.78
CA LEU A 136 6.81 5.48 -0.65
C LEU A 136 5.45 5.14 -0.05
N LEU A 137 4.56 6.13 0.14
CA LEU A 137 3.21 5.90 0.66
C LEU A 137 2.38 5.00 -0.27
N GLN A 138 2.42 5.28 -1.57
CA GLN A 138 1.69 4.50 -2.57
C GLN A 138 2.22 3.06 -2.65
N SER A 139 3.54 2.89 -2.68
CA SER A 139 4.19 1.58 -2.66
C SER A 139 3.84 0.81 -1.38
N ASN A 140 4.00 1.41 -0.19
CA ASN A 140 3.66 0.76 1.08
C ASN A 140 2.20 0.31 1.14
N THR A 141 1.27 1.14 0.63
CA THR A 141 -0.14 0.78 0.57
C THR A 141 -0.39 -0.37 -0.42
N LYS A 142 0.29 -0.40 -1.57
CA LYS A 142 0.23 -1.52 -2.51
C LYS A 142 0.83 -2.79 -1.92
N HIS A 143 1.90 -2.70 -1.13
CA HIS A 143 2.47 -3.85 -0.43
C HIS A 143 1.47 -4.43 0.56
N LYS A 144 0.78 -3.58 1.33
CA LYS A 144 -0.29 -4.01 2.23
C LYS A 144 -1.40 -4.73 1.48
N GLU A 145 -1.86 -4.16 0.37
CA GLU A 145 -2.89 -4.76 -0.50
C GLU A 145 -2.46 -6.17 -0.94
N VAL A 146 -1.27 -6.33 -1.53
CA VAL A 146 -0.79 -7.65 -1.98
C VAL A 146 -0.58 -8.63 -0.83
N VAL A 147 -0.04 -8.18 0.32
CA VAL A 147 0.13 -9.06 1.49
C VAL A 147 -1.23 -9.51 2.03
N SER A 148 -2.25 -8.64 2.00
CA SER A 148 -3.62 -8.99 2.36
C SER A 148 -4.27 -9.96 1.36
N GLU A 149 -4.04 -9.81 0.05
CA GLU A 149 -4.47 -10.80 -0.95
C GLU A 149 -3.85 -12.17 -0.66
N ILE A 150 -2.54 -12.20 -0.39
CA ILE A 150 -1.80 -13.42 -0.08
C ILE A 150 -2.33 -14.09 1.20
N LEU A 151 -2.73 -13.30 2.21
CA LEU A 151 -3.32 -13.83 3.45
C LEU A 151 -4.53 -14.74 3.19
N GLU A 152 -5.32 -14.46 2.14
CA GLU A 152 -6.52 -15.21 1.79
C GLU A 152 -6.20 -16.58 1.13
N GLU A 153 -4.98 -16.75 0.61
CA GLU A 153 -4.57 -17.92 -0.17
C GLU A 153 -3.57 -18.84 0.54
N VAL A 154 -2.86 -18.35 1.57
CA VAL A 154 -1.85 -19.13 2.31
C VAL A 154 -2.47 -20.17 3.24
N SER A 155 -1.68 -21.18 3.59
CA SER A 155 -2.04 -22.15 4.62
C SER A 155 -2.17 -21.52 6.01
N GLU A 156 -3.03 -22.08 6.85
CA GLU A 156 -3.25 -21.59 8.23
C GLU A 156 -1.96 -21.52 9.05
N ALA A 157 -1.02 -22.43 8.79
CA ALA A 157 0.29 -22.48 9.46
C ALA A 157 1.12 -21.20 9.23
N ASN A 158 0.88 -20.49 8.12
CA ASN A 158 1.64 -19.31 7.71
C ASN A 158 0.94 -17.98 8.00
N ILE A 159 -0.28 -18.01 8.54
CA ILE A 159 -1.01 -16.81 8.99
C ILE A 159 -0.18 -15.95 9.95
N PRO A 160 0.51 -16.49 10.99
CA PRO A 160 1.32 -15.67 11.89
C PRO A 160 2.46 -14.93 11.18
N THR A 161 3.05 -15.57 10.16
CA THR A 161 4.11 -14.98 9.34
C THR A 161 3.57 -13.79 8.55
N ILE A 162 2.40 -13.93 7.91
CA ILE A 162 1.77 -12.83 7.17
C ILE A 162 1.36 -11.69 8.10
N GLN A 163 0.83 -11.99 9.29
CA GLN A 163 0.47 -10.97 10.28
C GLN A 163 1.68 -10.13 10.69
N ARG A 164 2.83 -10.76 10.99
CA ARG A 164 4.10 -10.07 11.25
C ARG A 164 4.54 -9.18 10.07
N ILE A 165 4.33 -9.64 8.84
CA ILE A 165 4.66 -8.84 7.64
C ILE A 165 3.76 -7.61 7.54
N LEU A 166 2.47 -7.73 7.83
CA LEU A 166 1.54 -6.59 7.89
C LEU A 166 1.89 -5.60 9.00
N GLU A 167 2.32 -6.09 10.18
CA GLU A 167 2.82 -5.24 11.27
C GLU A 167 4.10 -4.48 10.86
N THR A 168 4.99 -5.16 10.13
CA THR A 168 6.20 -4.54 9.59
C THR A 168 5.85 -3.47 8.57
N ASN A 169 4.91 -3.75 7.67
CA ASN A 169 4.39 -2.77 6.70
C ASN A 169 3.78 -1.54 7.39
N GLN A 170 3.02 -1.74 8.47
CA GLN A 170 2.48 -0.63 9.27
C GLN A 170 3.58 0.17 9.98
N THR A 171 4.65 -0.49 10.45
CA THR A 171 5.81 0.18 11.02
C THR A 171 6.51 1.05 9.99
N ILE A 172 6.70 0.54 8.77
CA ILE A 172 7.24 1.29 7.63
C ILE A 172 6.37 2.51 7.34
N LEU A 173 5.03 2.37 7.30
CA LEU A 173 4.12 3.50 7.07
C LEU A 173 4.36 4.63 8.09
N ASN A 174 4.44 4.28 9.37
CA ASN A 174 4.72 5.23 10.45
C ASN A 174 6.10 5.92 10.29
N GLU A 175 7.09 5.25 9.70
CA GLU A 175 8.40 5.84 9.40
C GLU A 175 8.36 6.79 8.19
N ILE A 176 7.56 6.48 7.16
CA ILE A 176 7.35 7.37 6.01
C ILE A 176 6.72 8.69 6.48
N GLU A 177 5.70 8.62 7.34
CA GLU A 177 5.00 9.80 7.85
C GLU A 177 5.93 10.77 8.61
N LYS A 178 6.89 10.22 9.37
CA LYS A 178 7.89 10.96 10.16
C LYS A 178 9.01 11.59 9.33
N THR A 179 9.21 11.14 8.09
CA THR A 179 10.30 11.58 7.22
C THR A 179 10.03 12.94 6.62
#